data_AF-A0A5B8Z4D0-F1
#
_entry.id   AF-A0A5B8Z4D0-F1
#
_cell.length_a   1.000
_cell.length_b   1.000
_cell.length_c   1.000
_cell.angle_alpha   90.00
_cell.angle_beta   90.00
_cell.angle_gamma   90.00
#
_symmetry.space_group_name_H-M   'P 1'
#
loop_
_entity.id
_entity.type
_entity.pdbx_description
1 polymer ?
#
loop_
_entity_poly.entity_id
_entity_poly.type
_entity_poly.pdbx_seq_one_letter_code
_entity_poly.pdbx_strand_id
1 'polypeptide(L)'
;MLLSSFKLANLGLRFMLELCALTVYGYWGFKIGGPMVMKWILAFLIPFVIATIWGIFGSPKASIQLSGSAHFLLEIFIFLTPVVLLLSQGKVKLAWIYGIIVVINKILLYVWEQ
;
A
#
# COMPACT_ATOMS: atom_id res chain seq x y z
N MET A 1 -27.41 7.14 -6.48
CA MET A 1 -27.15 5.78 -7.01
C MET A 1 -25.84 5.70 -7.80
N LEU A 2 -25.57 6.60 -8.75
CA LEU A 2 -24.31 6.58 -9.54
C LEU A 2 -23.05 6.90 -8.71
N LEU A 3 -23.08 8.00 -7.93
CA LEU A 3 -21.94 8.44 -7.10
C LEU A 3 -21.53 7.40 -6.04
N SER A 4 -22.51 6.73 -5.43
CA SER A 4 -22.27 5.66 -4.45
C SER A 4 -21.52 4.47 -5.07
N SER A 5 -21.82 4.13 -6.33
CA SER A 5 -21.10 3.06 -7.05
C SER A 5 -19.64 3.44 -7.32
N PHE A 6 -19.36 4.70 -7.68
CA PHE A 6 -17.99 5.18 -7.86
C PHE A 6 -17.19 5.22 -6.55
N LYS A 7 -17.82 5.64 -5.45
CA LYS A 7 -17.23 5.58 -4.10
C LYS A 7 -16.84 4.15 -3.72
N LEU A 8 -17.73 3.17 -3.96
CA LEU A 8 -17.44 1.76 -3.70
C LEU A 8 -16.30 1.25 -4.59
N ALA A 9 -16.29 1.61 -5.87
CA ALA A 9 -15.23 1.24 -6.80
C ALA A 9 -13.87 1.81 -6.36
N ASN A 10 -13.82 3.04 -5.85
CA ASN A 10 -12.60 3.65 -5.34
C ASN A 10 -12.06 2.97 -4.07
N LEU A 11 -12.95 2.50 -3.19
CA LEU A 11 -12.56 1.66 -2.05
C LEU A 11 -12.07 0.27 -2.50
N GLY A 12 -12.71 -0.33 -3.50
CA GLY A 12 -12.24 -1.57 -4.11
C GLY A 12 -10.85 -1.41 -4.73
N LEU A 13 -10.64 -0.31 -5.45
CA LEU A 13 -9.33 0.05 -6.00
C LEU A 13 -8.29 0.26 -4.89
N ARG A 14 -8.67 0.90 -3.78
CA ARG A 14 -7.80 1.09 -2.62
C ARG A 14 -7.29 -0.25 -2.08
N PHE A 15 -8.19 -1.21 -1.92
CA PHE A 15 -7.83 -2.55 -1.46
C PHE A 15 -6.91 -3.28 -2.46
N MET A 16 -7.18 -3.15 -3.77
CA MET A 16 -6.28 -3.70 -4.79
C MET A 16 -4.88 -3.08 -4.73
N LEU A 17 -4.78 -1.76 -4.50
CA LEU A 17 -3.50 -1.07 -4.32
C LEU A 17 -2.75 -1.54 -3.07
N GLU A 18 -3.46 -1.87 -2.00
CA GLU A 18 -2.87 -2.45 -0.78
C GLU A 18 -2.27 -3.83 -1.06
N LEU A 19 -3.00 -4.71 -1.77
CA LEU A 19 -2.49 -6.03 -2.18
C LEU A 19 -1.26 -5.90 -3.10
N CYS A 20 -1.28 -4.95 -4.03
CA CYS A 20 -0.13 -4.63 -4.88
C CYS A 20 1.07 -4.16 -4.04
N ALA A 21 0.85 -3.28 -3.06
CA ALA A 21 1.90 -2.81 -2.14
C ALA A 21 2.55 -4.00 -1.41
N LEU A 22 1.74 -4.85 -0.79
CA LEU A 22 2.19 -6.05 -0.07
C LEU A 22 2.98 -7.00 -0.96
N THR A 23 2.57 -7.14 -2.23
CA THR A 23 3.29 -7.96 -3.23
C THR A 23 4.66 -7.37 -3.53
N VAL A 24 4.75 -6.05 -3.70
CA VAL A 24 6.03 -5.35 -3.94
C VAL A 24 6.96 -5.48 -2.73
N TYR A 25 6.42 -5.32 -1.50
CA TYR A 25 7.19 -5.52 -0.27
C TYR A 25 7.73 -6.95 -0.14
N GLY A 26 6.90 -7.96 -0.42
CA GLY A 26 7.32 -9.36 -0.34
C GLY A 26 8.34 -9.72 -1.42
N TYR A 27 8.14 -9.24 -2.64
CA TYR A 27 9.09 -9.41 -3.73
C TYR A 27 10.43 -8.74 -3.42
N TRP A 28 10.40 -7.53 -2.84
CA TRP A 28 11.61 -6.85 -2.38
C TRP A 28 12.30 -7.66 -1.28
N GLY A 29 11.55 -8.15 -0.28
CA GLY A 29 12.06 -9.04 0.78
C GLY A 29 12.82 -10.25 0.25
N PHE A 30 12.29 -10.90 -0.79
CA PHE A 30 12.95 -12.02 -1.47
C PHE A 30 14.25 -11.61 -2.18
N LYS A 31 14.38 -10.33 -2.60
CA LYS A 31 15.50 -9.78 -3.35
C LYS A 31 16.64 -9.21 -2.49
N ILE A 32 16.45 -9.03 -1.18
CA ILE A 32 17.48 -8.48 -0.24
C ILE A 32 18.76 -9.34 -0.21
N GLY A 33 18.71 -10.60 -0.65
CA GLY A 33 19.88 -11.50 -0.73
C GLY A 33 19.95 -12.48 0.44
N GLY A 34 21.00 -13.30 0.47
CA GLY A 34 21.22 -14.32 1.51
C GLY A 34 20.71 -15.73 1.18
N PRO A 35 20.76 -16.65 2.16
CA PRO A 35 20.33 -18.04 2.01
C PRO A 35 18.85 -18.16 1.59
N MET A 36 18.49 -19.23 0.89
CA MET A 36 17.12 -19.44 0.37
C MET A 36 16.05 -19.34 1.45
N VAL A 37 16.33 -19.88 2.64
CA VAL A 37 15.42 -19.84 3.80
C VAL A 37 15.14 -18.40 4.24
N MET A 38 16.19 -17.57 4.34
CA MET A 38 16.06 -16.18 4.75
C MET A 38 15.25 -15.35 3.74
N LYS A 39 15.39 -15.62 2.44
CA LYS A 39 14.60 -14.96 1.39
C LYS A 39 13.10 -15.20 1.57
N TRP A 40 12.71 -16.45 1.83
CA TRP A 40 11.30 -16.78 2.07
C TRP A 40 10.78 -16.16 3.37
N ILE A 41 11.57 -16.22 4.45
CA ILE A 41 11.21 -15.56 5.71
C ILE A 41 10.94 -14.07 5.48
N LEU A 42 11.84 -13.35 4.82
CA LEU A 42 11.66 -11.91 4.56
C LEU A 42 10.49 -11.62 3.62
N ALA A 43 10.29 -12.46 2.60
CA ALA A 43 9.19 -12.32 1.65
C ALA A 43 7.80 -12.42 2.31
N PHE A 44 7.67 -13.16 3.41
CA PHE A 44 6.42 -13.25 4.17
C PHE A 44 6.38 -12.28 5.35
N LEU A 45 7.48 -12.16 6.10
CA LEU A 45 7.54 -11.38 7.33
C LEU A 45 7.34 -9.88 7.06
N ILE A 46 7.95 -9.35 5.99
CA ILE A 46 7.83 -7.92 5.66
C ILE A 46 6.37 -7.56 5.32
N PRO A 47 5.68 -8.22 4.36
CA PRO A 47 4.27 -7.94 4.11
C PRO A 47 3.39 -8.18 5.33
N PHE A 48 3.65 -9.22 6.12
CA PHE A 48 2.88 -9.50 7.32
C PHE A 48 2.94 -8.37 8.35
N VAL A 49 4.14 -7.82 8.60
CA VAL A 49 4.33 -6.68 9.49
C VAL A 49 3.64 -5.44 8.94
N ILE A 50 3.81 -5.13 7.65
CA ILE A 50 3.16 -3.97 7.01
C ILE A 50 1.64 -4.08 7.06
N ALA A 51 1.08 -5.25 6.75
CA ALA A 51 -0.36 -5.50 6.81
C ALA A 51 -0.90 -5.37 8.24
N THR A 52 -0.14 -5.82 9.24
CA THR A 52 -0.51 -5.69 10.65
C THR A 52 -0.52 -4.21 11.08
N ILE A 53 0.52 -3.45 10.72
CA ILE A 53 0.59 -2.00 11.00
C ILE A 53 -0.58 -1.28 10.33
N TRP A 54 -0.85 -1.57 9.05
CA TRP A 54 -1.97 -0.98 8.34
C TRP A 54 -3.32 -1.38 8.95
N GLY A 55 -3.52 -2.65 9.30
CA GLY A 55 -4.74 -3.14 9.94
C GLY A 55 -5.04 -2.45 11.27
N ILE A 56 -4.02 -2.28 12.11
CA ILE A 56 -4.16 -1.69 13.45
C ILE A 56 -4.38 -0.18 13.40
N PHE A 57 -3.69 0.54 12.52
CA PHE A 57 -3.60 2.00 12.55
C PHE A 57 -4.19 2.72 11.32
N GLY A 58 -4.16 2.06 10.16
CA GLY A 58 -4.47 2.66 8.86
C GLY A 58 -5.84 2.29 8.30
N SER A 59 -6.40 1.13 8.68
CA SER A 59 -7.63 0.62 8.10
C SER A 59 -8.88 1.41 8.55
N PRO A 60 -9.98 1.41 7.78
CA PRO A 60 -11.24 2.03 8.21
C PRO A 60 -11.81 1.44 9.52
N LYS A 61 -11.42 0.20 9.84
CA LYS A 61 -11.78 -0.50 11.08
C LYS A 61 -10.56 -0.65 12.01
N ALA A 62 -9.62 0.29 11.93
CA ALA A 62 -8.41 0.31 12.75
C ALA A 62 -8.77 0.25 14.23
N SER A 63 -8.05 -0.58 14.98
CA SER A 63 -8.20 -0.66 16.44
C SER A 63 -7.77 0.64 17.11
N ILE A 64 -6.79 1.34 16.53
CA ILE A 64 -6.30 2.62 17.00
C ILE A 64 -6.50 3.64 15.89
N GLN A 65 -7.48 4.53 16.07
CA GLN A 65 -7.73 5.61 15.12
C GLN A 65 -6.65 6.69 15.27
N LEU A 66 -5.82 6.81 14.24
CA LEU A 66 -4.83 7.89 14.17
C LEU A 66 -5.51 9.21 13.80
N SER A 67 -4.98 10.31 14.35
CA SER A 67 -5.39 11.67 13.94
C SER A 67 -4.99 11.93 12.48
N GLY A 68 -5.71 12.83 11.80
CA GLY A 68 -5.63 13.00 10.34
C GLY A 68 -4.21 13.18 9.78
N SER A 69 -3.32 13.90 10.48
CA SER A 69 -1.92 14.07 10.07
C SER A 69 -1.09 12.80 10.24
N ALA A 70 -1.25 12.09 11.35
CA ALA A 70 -0.53 10.84 11.61
C ALA A 70 -0.98 9.72 10.65
N HIS A 71 -2.29 9.64 10.39
CA HIS A 71 -2.86 8.70 9.42
C HIS A 71 -2.34 8.97 8.00
N PHE A 72 -2.30 10.24 7.60
CA PHE A 72 -1.76 10.65 6.32
C PHE A 72 -0.27 10.32 6.15
N LEU A 73 0.54 10.53 7.20
CA LEU A 73 1.96 10.14 7.17
C LEU A 73 2.12 8.63 7.01
N LEU A 74 1.39 7.84 7.80
CA LEU A 74 1.41 6.37 7.72
C LEU A 74 1.03 5.88 6.33
N GLU A 75 0.01 6.50 5.73
CA GLU A 75 -0.41 6.21 4.37
C GLU A 75 0.67 6.53 3.33
N ILE A 76 1.31 7.70 3.42
CA ILE A 76 2.43 8.05 2.54
C ILE A 76 3.53 7.00 2.66
N PHE A 77 3.91 6.61 3.87
CA PHE A 77 4.95 5.59 4.03
C PHE A 77 4.53 4.27 3.39
N ILE A 78 3.35 3.75 3.71
CA ILE A 78 2.93 2.42 3.26
C ILE A 78 2.69 2.35 1.75
N PHE A 79 2.12 3.40 1.14
CA PHE A 79 1.77 3.40 -0.28
C PHE A 79 2.81 4.05 -1.19
N LEU A 80 3.74 4.87 -0.68
CA LEU A 80 4.79 5.47 -1.51
C LEU A 80 6.08 4.65 -1.52
N THR A 81 6.40 3.93 -0.44
CA THR A 81 7.58 3.05 -0.43
C THR A 81 7.56 1.99 -1.55
N PRO A 82 6.43 1.35 -1.93
CA PRO A 82 6.41 0.44 -3.07
C PRO A 82 6.85 1.08 -4.40
N VAL A 83 6.58 2.37 -4.60
CA VAL A 83 7.08 3.13 -5.77
C VAL A 83 8.61 3.14 -5.76
N VAL A 84 9.20 3.50 -4.61
CA VAL A 84 10.67 3.53 -4.42
C VAL A 84 11.28 2.14 -4.63
N LEU A 85 10.65 1.09 -4.09
CA LEU A 85 11.11 -0.29 -4.26
C LEU A 85 11.02 -0.75 -5.72
N LEU A 86 9.97 -0.38 -6.45
CA LEU A 86 9.87 -0.69 -7.87
C LEU A 86 10.94 0.04 -8.70
N LEU A 87 11.22 1.30 -8.38
CA LEU A 87 12.30 2.07 -9.02
C LEU A 87 13.67 1.47 -8.74
N SER A 88 13.96 1.07 -7.49
CA SER A 88 15.24 0.46 -7.12
C SER A 88 15.47 -0.90 -7.80
N GLN A 89 14.41 -1.53 -8.32
CA GLN A 89 14.46 -2.78 -9.06
C GLN A 89 14.43 -2.57 -10.59
N GLY A 90 14.52 -1.33 -11.07
CA GLY A 90 14.47 -0.99 -12.49
C GLY A 90 13.08 -1.10 -13.12
N LYS A 91 12.02 -1.36 -12.33
CA LYS A 91 10.63 -1.53 -12.82
C LYS A 91 9.92 -0.17 -12.95
N VAL A 92 10.54 0.75 -13.69
CA VAL A 92 10.11 2.16 -13.81
C VAL A 92 8.68 2.31 -14.30
N LYS A 93 8.26 1.54 -15.32
CA LYS A 93 6.88 1.58 -15.83
C LYS A 93 5.86 1.22 -14.76
N LEU A 94 6.11 0.16 -13.99
CA LEU A 94 5.20 -0.27 -12.91
C LEU A 94 5.18 0.73 -11.76
N ALA A 95 6.33 1.34 -11.43
CA ALA A 95 6.42 2.38 -10.41
C ALA A 95 5.52 3.57 -10.75
N TRP A 96 5.56 4.04 -12.00
CA TRP A 96 4.70 5.12 -12.48
C TRP A 96 3.23 4.75 -12.48
N ILE A 97 2.87 3.58 -13.03
CA ILE A 97 1.48 3.12 -13.05
C ILE A 97 0.92 3.05 -11.62
N TYR A 98 1.62 2.36 -10.72
CA TYR A 98 1.19 2.20 -9.34
C TYR A 98 1.10 3.56 -8.62
N GLY A 99 2.14 4.40 -8.71
CA GLY A 99 2.18 5.70 -8.05
C GLY A 99 1.10 6.66 -8.52
N ILE A 100 0.83 6.73 -9.83
CA ILE A 100 -0.25 7.58 -10.38
C ILE A 100 -1.61 7.11 -9.86
N ILE A 101 -1.87 5.79 -9.86
CA ILE A 101 -3.14 5.26 -9.39
C ILE A 101 -3.32 5.51 -7.88
N VAL A 102 -2.25 5.39 -7.07
CA VAL A 102 -2.27 5.74 -5.63
C VAL A 102 -2.65 7.21 -5.42
N VAL A 103 -2.03 8.13 -6.17
CA VAL A 103 -2.32 9.56 -6.05
C VAL A 103 -3.77 9.87 -6.44
N ILE A 104 -4.24 9.35 -7.57
CA ILE A 104 -5.64 9.53 -8.01
C ILE A 104 -6.60 8.98 -6.97
N ASN A 105 -6.36 7.76 -6.48
CA ASN A 105 -7.17 7.13 -5.46
C ASN A 105 -7.25 7.98 -4.19
N LYS A 106 -6.11 8.51 -3.70
CA LYS A 106 -6.08 9.36 -2.50
C LYS A 106 -6.80 10.70 -2.71
N ILE A 107 -6.65 11.33 -3.87
CA ILE A 107 -7.40 12.56 -4.20
C ILE A 107 -8.90 12.27 -4.17
N LEU A 108 -9.34 11.16 -4.78
CA LEU A 108 -10.75 10.78 -4.76
C LEU A 108 -11.25 10.45 -3.35
N LEU A 109 -10.47 9.77 -2.52
CA LEU A 109 -10.82 9.53 -1.11
C LEU A 109 -11.02 10.85 -0.36
N TYR A 110 -10.13 11.82 -0.54
CA TYR A 110 -10.21 13.13 0.09
C TYR A 110 -11.41 13.95 -0.41
N VAL A 111 -11.61 14.04 -1.73
CA VAL A 111 -12.70 14.83 -2.34
C VAL A 111 -14.06 14.24 -2.05
N TRP A 112 -14.16 12.92 -1.91
CA TRP A 112 -15.43 12.23 -1.62
C TRP A 112 -15.65 11.94 -0.14
N GLU A 113 -14.77 12.41 0.75
CA GLU A 113 -14.83 12.20 2.21
C GLU A 113 -15.02 10.71 2.56
N GLN A 114 -14.14 9.86 2.01
CA GLN A 114 -14.09 8.41 2.23
C GLN A 114 -12.91 8.02 3.10
#